data_AF-A0A914K8H4-F1
#
_entry.id   AF-A0A914K8H4-F1
#
_cell.length_a   1.000
_cell.length_b   1.000
_cell.length_c   1.000
_cell.angle_alpha   90.00
_cell.angle_beta   90.00
_cell.angle_gamma   90.00
#
_symmetry.space_group_name_H-M   'P 1'
#
loop_
_entity.id
_entity.type
_entity.pdbx_description
1 polymer ?
#
loop_
_entity_poly.entity_id
_entity_poly.type
_entity_poly.pdbx_seq_one_letter_code
_entity_poly.pdbx_strand_id
1 'polypeptide(L)'
;MTSTPNSTGMSTSRSLADIREEQAGNLDRLRSKLVEIDPRDLVPLLVARHVLSTADMTAVYSQEPVEQLDKLICLLKTKNHWLGPLTDALIRNGHGSVAEELLKITSARTQKVV
;
A
#
# COMPACT_ATOMS: atom_id res chain seq x y z
N MET A 1 -49.99 -8.24 -16.23
CA MET A 1 -48.78 -8.34 -17.07
C MET A 1 -47.69 -7.56 -16.36
N THR A 2 -46.72 -8.30 -15.83
CA THR A 2 -45.59 -7.80 -15.03
C THR A 2 -44.53 -7.19 -15.94
N SER A 3 -44.15 -5.93 -15.70
CA SER A 3 -42.97 -5.33 -16.30
C SER A 3 -41.96 -5.03 -15.19
N THR A 4 -40.92 -5.86 -15.15
CA THR A 4 -39.72 -5.78 -14.32
C THR A 4 -38.98 -4.46 -14.50
N PRO A 5 -38.55 -3.77 -13.43
CA PRO A 5 -37.55 -2.72 -13.57
C PRO A 5 -36.18 -3.36 -13.84
N ASN A 6 -35.63 -3.04 -15.01
CA ASN A 6 -34.27 -3.35 -15.40
C ASN A 6 -33.29 -2.62 -14.47
N SER A 7 -32.75 -3.31 -13.47
CA SER A 7 -31.63 -2.83 -12.66
C SER A 7 -30.40 -2.73 -13.53
N THR A 8 -30.20 -1.58 -14.17
CA THR A 8 -28.91 -1.17 -14.72
C THR A 8 -27.95 -1.02 -13.54
N GLY A 9 -27.21 -2.09 -13.22
CA GLY A 9 -26.09 -2.03 -12.31
C GLY A 9 -25.03 -1.10 -12.89
N MET A 10 -25.13 0.19 -12.55
CA MET A 10 -24.06 1.15 -12.80
C MET A 10 -22.86 0.62 -12.03
N SER A 11 -21.90 0.05 -12.75
CA SER A 11 -20.58 -0.26 -12.22
C SER A 11 -19.97 1.08 -11.83
N THR A 12 -20.17 1.50 -10.58
CA THR A 12 -19.64 2.75 -10.07
C THR A 12 -18.12 2.64 -10.11
N SER A 13 -17.50 3.25 -11.12
CA SER A 13 -16.05 3.40 -11.18
C SER A 13 -15.59 3.99 -9.85
N ARG A 14 -14.79 3.22 -9.11
CA ARG A 14 -14.28 3.62 -7.81
C ARG A 14 -13.43 4.87 -7.95
N SER A 15 -13.64 5.87 -7.11
CA SER A 15 -12.82 7.09 -7.14
C SER A 15 -11.38 6.76 -6.73
N LEU A 16 -10.41 7.50 -7.28
CA LEU A 16 -9.02 7.43 -6.82
C LEU A 16 -8.89 7.78 -5.33
N ALA A 17 -9.76 8.63 -4.80
CA ALA A 17 -9.78 8.96 -3.37
C ALA A 17 -10.14 7.74 -2.52
N ASP A 18 -11.19 7.01 -2.90
CA ASP A 18 -11.62 5.79 -2.18
C ASP A 18 -10.56 4.68 -2.26
N ILE A 19 -9.83 4.59 -3.38
CA ILE A 19 -8.72 3.64 -3.55
C ILE A 19 -7.57 4.02 -2.60
N ARG A 20 -7.22 5.31 -2.52
CA ARG A 20 -6.15 5.79 -1.63
C ARG A 20 -6.49 5.57 -0.17
N GLU A 21 -7.73 5.86 0.24
CA GLU A 21 -8.17 5.66 1.62
C GLU A 21 -8.13 4.18 2.01
N GLU A 22 -8.58 3.28 1.13
CA GLU A 22 -8.47 1.84 1.35
C GLU A 22 -7.01 1.39 1.43
N GLN A 23 -6.16 1.85 0.51
CA GLN A 23 -4.74 1.54 0.51
C GLN A 23 -4.04 2.05 1.78
N ALA A 24 -4.42 3.23 2.27
CA ALA A 24 -3.91 3.77 3.53
C ALA A 24 -4.33 2.92 4.74
N GLY A 25 -5.60 2.49 4.78
CA GLY A 25 -6.08 1.57 5.82
C GLY A 25 -5.40 0.21 5.78
N ASN A 26 -5.09 -0.31 4.59
CA ASN A 26 -4.34 -1.55 4.43
C ASN A 26 -2.90 -1.44 4.95
N LEU A 27 -2.23 -0.30 4.73
CA LEU A 27 -0.91 -0.02 5.31
C LEU A 27 -0.95 0.00 6.84
N ASP A 28 -1.97 0.61 7.44
CA ASP A 28 -2.11 0.63 8.90
C ASP A 28 -2.27 -0.78 9.49
N ARG A 29 -3.00 -1.66 8.80
CA ARG A 29 -3.14 -3.07 9.21
C ARG A 29 -1.82 -3.83 9.09
N LEU A 30 -1.02 -3.55 8.05
CA LEU A 30 0.28 -4.17 7.83
C LEU A 30 1.38 -3.62 8.75
N ARG A 31 1.20 -2.44 9.36
CA ARG A 31 2.20 -1.78 10.22
C ARG A 31 2.82 -2.71 11.26
N SER A 32 2.01 -3.52 11.92
CA SER A 32 2.46 -4.50 12.93
C SER A 32 3.42 -5.56 12.39
N LYS A 33 3.42 -5.81 11.07
CA LYS A 33 4.32 -6.74 10.37
C LYS A 33 5.54 -6.03 9.79
N LEU A 34 5.39 -4.76 9.42
CA LEU A 34 6.49 -3.95 8.93
C LEU A 34 7.48 -3.53 10.04
N VAL A 35 7.07 -3.59 11.30
CA VAL A 35 7.92 -3.21 12.46
C VAL A 35 9.20 -4.04 12.57
N GLU A 36 9.20 -5.26 12.04
CA GLU A 36 10.35 -6.16 12.05
C GLU A 36 11.32 -5.90 10.88
N ILE A 37 11.00 -4.94 10.00
CA ILE A 37 11.76 -4.65 8.78
C ILE A 37 12.48 -3.32 8.95
N ASP A 38 13.78 -3.29 8.66
CA ASP A 38 14.53 -2.03 8.62
C ASP A 38 14.07 -1.20 7.40
N PRO A 39 13.54 0.02 7.60
CA PRO A 39 13.15 0.89 6.49
C PRO A 39 14.29 1.17 5.51
N ARG A 40 15.56 1.06 5.92
CA ARG A 40 16.74 1.24 5.08
C ARG A 40 16.86 0.20 3.95
N ASP A 41 16.22 -0.96 4.11
CA ASP A 41 16.16 -2.00 3.09
C ASP A 41 15.08 -1.71 2.03
N LEU A 42 14.07 -0.93 2.39
CA LEU A 42 12.92 -0.63 1.53
C LEU A 42 13.04 0.71 0.81
N VAL A 43 13.46 1.75 1.53
CA VAL A 43 13.48 3.15 1.05
C VAL A 43 14.29 3.34 -0.23
N PRO A 44 15.53 2.80 -0.39
CA PRO A 44 16.31 2.98 -1.61
C PRO A 44 15.62 2.40 -2.85
N LEU A 45 14.94 1.24 -2.70
CA LEU A 45 14.17 0.63 -3.78
C LEU A 45 12.95 1.46 -4.14
N LEU A 46 12.25 2.02 -3.15
CA LEU A 46 11.11 2.91 -3.37
C LEU A 46 11.50 4.23 -4.05
N VAL A 47 12.71 4.75 -3.78
CA VAL A 47 13.28 5.90 -4.50
C VAL A 47 13.64 5.53 -5.93
N ALA A 48 14.32 4.40 -6.14
CA ALA A 48 14.71 3.92 -7.47
C ALA A 48 13.48 3.64 -8.37
N ARG A 49 12.34 3.29 -7.77
CA ARG A 49 11.06 3.08 -8.46
C ARG A 49 10.20 4.36 -8.57
N HIS A 50 10.73 5.52 -8.19
CA HIS A 50 10.05 6.82 -8.22
C HIS A 50 8.75 6.90 -7.39
N VAL A 51 8.61 6.04 -6.37
CA VAL A 51 7.50 6.17 -5.39
C VAL A 51 7.84 7.25 -4.37
N LEU A 52 9.08 7.25 -3.90
CA LEU A 52 9.63 8.25 -3.00
C LEU A 52 10.64 9.12 -3.75
N SER A 53 10.77 10.37 -3.33
CA SER A 53 11.85 11.26 -3.76
C SER A 53 13.08 11.09 -2.86
N THR A 54 14.22 11.63 -3.29
CA THR A 54 15.42 11.74 -2.44
C THR A 54 15.15 12.59 -1.20
N ALA A 55 14.30 13.61 -1.29
CA ALA A 55 13.85 14.40 -0.14
C ALA A 55 13.03 13.56 0.86
N ASP A 56 12.14 12.70 0.36
CA ASP A 56 11.37 11.76 1.20
C ASP A 56 12.29 10.77 1.92
N MET A 57 13.31 10.23 1.23
CA MET A 57 14.32 9.36 1.83
C MET A 57 15.10 10.05 2.94
N THR A 58 15.58 11.28 2.71
CA THR A 58 16.22 12.09 3.75
C THR A 58 15.26 12.32 4.93
N ALA A 59 13.98 12.60 4.64
CA ALA A 59 12.98 12.81 5.68
C ALA A 59 12.71 11.55 6.52
N VAL A 60 12.83 10.34 5.97
CA VAL A 60 12.76 9.08 6.73
C VAL A 60 14.03 8.89 7.57
N TYR A 61 15.20 9.05 6.96
CA TYR A 61 16.49 8.74 7.62
C TYR A 61 16.89 9.74 8.71
N SER A 62 16.34 10.95 8.67
CA SER A 62 16.52 11.95 9.73
C SER A 62 15.64 11.70 10.96
N GLN A 63 14.81 10.65 10.97
CA GLN A 63 14.05 10.25 12.16
C GLN A 63 14.82 9.21 12.98
N GLU A 64 14.48 9.12 14.27
CA GLU A 64 14.98 8.05 15.14
C GLU A 64 14.60 6.68 14.57
N PRO A 65 15.44 5.63 14.72
CA PRO A 65 15.20 4.31 14.12
C PRO A 65 13.79 3.75 14.34
N VAL A 66 13.23 3.97 15.54
CA VAL A 66 11.89 3.52 15.92
C VAL A 66 10.76 4.28 15.21
N GLU A 67 11.01 5.50 14.73
CA GLU A 67 10.06 6.38 14.05
C GLU A 67 10.18 6.32 12.51
N GLN A 68 11.28 5.77 11.99
CA GLN A 68 11.53 5.71 10.54
C GLN A 68 10.43 4.96 9.79
N LEU A 69 9.94 3.85 10.35
CA LEU A 69 8.85 3.10 9.75
C LEU A 69 7.56 3.92 9.69
N ASP A 70 7.23 4.63 10.77
CA ASP A 70 6.02 5.44 10.85
C ASP A 70 6.05 6.59 9.86
N LYS A 71 7.24 7.19 9.70
CA LYS A 71 7.48 8.21 8.69
C LYS A 71 7.33 7.66 7.28
N LEU A 72 7.88 6.47 7.01
CA LEU A 72 7.74 5.78 5.73
C LEU A 72 6.26 5.51 5.42
N ILE A 73 5.51 4.94 6.37
CA ILE A 73 4.07 4.66 6.19
C ILE A 73 3.30 5.95 5.93
N CYS A 74 3.55 7.02 6.70
CA CYS A 74 2.92 8.32 6.47
C CYS A 74 3.18 8.84 5.05
N LEU A 75 4.42 8.72 4.56
CA LEU A 75 4.76 9.14 3.20
C LEU A 75 4.03 8.29 2.16
N LEU A 76 4.06 6.96 2.29
CA LEU A 76 3.41 6.04 1.34
C LEU A 76 1.91 6.29 1.18
N LYS A 77 1.20 6.66 2.26
CA LYS A 77 -0.23 7.05 2.20
C LYS A 77 -0.50 8.24 1.27
N THR A 78 0.48 9.11 1.07
CA THR A 78 0.37 10.28 0.17
C THR A 78 0.75 9.96 -1.29
N LYS A 79 1.36 8.79 -1.54
CA LYS A 79 1.86 8.42 -2.87
C LYS A 79 0.86 7.56 -3.62
N ASN A 80 0.97 7.55 -4.93
CA ASN A 80 0.23 6.64 -5.81
C ASN A 80 1.09 5.44 -6.17
N HIS A 81 0.44 4.32 -6.48
CA HIS A 81 1.06 3.14 -7.08
C HIS A 81 2.23 2.54 -6.26
N TRP A 82 2.28 2.80 -4.95
CA TRP A 82 3.34 2.28 -4.08
C TRP A 82 3.26 0.77 -3.86
N LEU A 83 2.08 0.17 -4.01
CA LEU A 83 1.82 -1.23 -3.69
C LEU A 83 2.76 -2.19 -4.42
N GLY A 84 2.91 -2.02 -5.74
CA GLY A 84 3.79 -2.88 -6.55
C GLY A 84 5.25 -2.75 -6.13
N PRO A 85 5.84 -1.54 -6.13
CA PRO A 85 7.20 -1.31 -5.67
C PRO A 85 7.49 -1.73 -4.22
N LEU A 86 6.54 -1.54 -3.29
CA LEU A 86 6.70 -2.00 -1.91
C LEU A 86 6.68 -3.53 -1.84
N THR A 87 5.80 -4.19 -2.59
CA THR A 87 5.76 -5.66 -2.67
C THR A 87 7.07 -6.21 -3.25
N ASP A 88 7.58 -5.62 -4.34
CA ASP A 88 8.89 -5.98 -4.92
C ASP A 88 10.04 -5.78 -3.91
N ALA A 89 10.02 -4.67 -3.17
CA ALA A 89 11.03 -4.39 -2.14
C ALA A 89 10.98 -5.39 -0.99
N LEU A 90 9.79 -5.76 -0.52
CA LEU A 90 9.62 -6.78 0.52
C LEU A 90 10.15 -8.14 0.06
N ILE A 91 9.83 -8.58 -1.17
CA ILE A 91 10.30 -9.86 -1.72
C ILE A 91 11.82 -9.89 -1.86
N ARG A 92 12.43 -8.82 -2.40
CA ARG A 92 13.88 -8.73 -2.61
C ARG A 92 14.68 -8.77 -1.31
N ASN A 93 14.11 -8.29 -0.22
CA ASN A 93 14.73 -8.30 1.11
C ASN A 93 14.34 -9.54 1.94
N GLY A 94 13.74 -10.57 1.32
CA GLY A 94 13.40 -11.82 2.01
C GLY A 94 12.12 -11.78 2.85
N HIS A 95 11.38 -10.67 2.84
CA HIS A 95 10.10 -10.51 3.54
C HIS A 95 8.91 -10.94 2.68
N GLY A 96 9.05 -12.07 1.97
CA GLY A 96 8.02 -12.60 1.07
C GLY A 96 6.68 -12.89 1.77
N SER A 97 6.71 -13.32 3.03
CA SER A 97 5.50 -13.56 3.83
C SER A 97 4.72 -12.26 4.10
N VAL A 98 5.43 -11.15 4.36
CA VAL A 98 4.81 -9.83 4.57
C VAL A 98 4.25 -9.29 3.24
N ALA A 99 4.95 -9.51 2.13
CA ALA A 99 4.46 -9.19 0.80
C ALA A 99 3.17 -9.96 0.46
N GLU A 100 3.12 -11.26 0.78
CA GLU A 100 1.93 -12.09 0.58
C GLU A 100 0.74 -11.58 1.40
N GLU A 101 0.95 -11.23 2.67
CA GLU A 101 -0.09 -10.64 3.52
C GLU A 101 -0.57 -9.29 3.00
N LEU A 102 0.33 -8.42 2.52
CA LEU A 102 -0.04 -7.16 1.88
C LEU A 102 -0.94 -7.39 0.65
N LEU A 103 -0.59 -8.38 -0.18
CA LEU A 103 -1.41 -8.76 -1.32
C LEU A 103 -2.75 -9.34 -0.87
N LYS A 104 -2.80 -10.22 0.14
CA LYS A 104 -4.07 -10.74 0.68
C LYS A 104 -4.97 -9.62 1.21
N ILE A 105 -4.43 -8.70 2.02
CA ILE A 105 -5.18 -7.57 2.57
C ILE A 105 -5.76 -6.69 1.46
N THR A 106 -5.02 -6.53 0.36
CA THR A 106 -5.45 -5.71 -0.78
C THR A 106 -6.36 -6.45 -1.76
N SER A 107 -6.14 -7.75 -1.98
CA SER A 107 -6.88 -8.61 -2.90
C SER A 107 -8.16 -9.22 -2.30
N ALA A 108 -8.30 -9.24 -0.97
CA ALA A 108 -9.49 -9.75 -0.26
C ALA A 108 -10.80 -9.06 -0.65
N ARG A 109 -10.76 -7.98 -1.44
CA ARG A 109 -11.94 -7.32 -2.01
C ARG A 109 -12.15 -7.53 -3.50
N THR A 110 -11.13 -7.95 -4.26
CA THR A 110 -11.30 -8.29 -5.69
C THR A 110 -12.20 -9.53 -5.87
N GLN A 111 -12.37 -10.35 -4.84
CA GLN A 111 -13.23 -11.55 -4.85
C GLN A 111 -14.63 -11.38 -4.21
N LYS A 112 -15.10 -10.16 -3.93
CA LYS A 112 -16.53 -9.92 -3.60
C LYS A 112 -17.30 -9.44 -4.83
N VAL A 113 -17.23 -10.21 -5.92
CA VAL A 113 -18.20 -10.17 -7.02
C VAL A 113 -18.38 -11.61 -7.51
N VAL A 114 -19.26 -12.35 -6.84
CA VAL A 114 -19.95 -13.52 -7.39
C VAL A 114 -21.41 -13.39 -6.96
#